data_AF-A0A3D5GIQ8-F1
#
_entry.id   AF-A0A3D5GIQ8-F1
#
_cell.length_a   1.000
_cell.length_b   1.000
_cell.length_c   1.000
_cell.angle_alpha   90.00
_cell.angle_beta   90.00
_cell.angle_gamma   90.00
#
_symmetry.space_group_name_H-M   'P 1'
#
loop_
_entity.id
_entity.type
_entity.pdbx_description
1 polymer ?
#
loop_
_entity_poly.entity_id
_entity_poly.type
_entity_poly.pdbx_seq_one_letter_code
_entity_poly.pdbx_strand_id
1 'polypeptide(L)'
;MTPKPLDQYPGVWPDGPPVDEAARLLRRQKQLARAMQAVVTVDIGPRPKIDSGPAIHAANHRSLADLLLSASTFSSWGWPIRPLVAASYFETPLVGQLLKALRCIPVDGPEALDRAAEELAKGWSIAIMPEGRVVPEEEWAETGVG
;
A
#
# COMPACT_ATOMS: atom_id res chain seq x y z
N MET A 1 -10.79 -17.16 10.56
CA MET A 1 -9.57 -17.48 11.33
C MET A 1 -9.44 -16.40 12.39
N THR A 2 -9.09 -16.69 13.64
CA THR A 2 -9.04 -15.67 14.71
C THR A 2 -7.70 -14.93 14.62
N PRO A 3 -7.67 -13.58 14.67
CA PRO A 3 -6.41 -12.83 14.64
C PRO A 3 -5.48 -13.29 15.76
N LYS A 4 -4.19 -13.42 15.46
CA LYS A 4 -3.20 -13.82 16.47
C LYS A 4 -3.18 -12.80 17.62
N PRO A 5 -3.13 -13.27 18.88
CA PRO A 5 -2.87 -12.44 20.05
C PRO A 5 -1.66 -11.52 19.86
N LEU A 6 -1.72 -10.29 20.37
CA LEU A 6 -0.69 -9.26 20.16
C LEU A 6 0.69 -9.68 20.68
N ASP A 7 0.74 -10.51 21.71
CA ASP A 7 1.95 -11.11 22.29
C ASP A 7 2.64 -12.13 21.36
N GLN A 8 1.99 -12.55 20.28
CA GLN A 8 2.57 -13.42 19.25
C GLN A 8 3.25 -12.65 18.11
N TYR A 9 3.16 -11.32 18.07
CA TYR A 9 3.98 -10.52 17.15
C TYR A 9 5.33 -10.25 17.81
N PRO A 10 6.44 -10.45 17.08
CA PRO A 10 7.76 -10.27 17.66
C PRO A 10 7.94 -8.80 18.07
N GLY A 11 8.39 -8.56 19.32
CA GLY A 11 8.76 -7.22 19.80
C GLY A 11 9.99 -6.63 19.10
N VAL A 12 10.63 -7.41 18.22
CA VAL A 12 11.73 -7.02 17.36
C VAL A 12 11.33 -7.31 15.91
N TRP A 13 11.22 -6.27 15.10
CA TRP A 13 10.87 -6.40 13.69
C TRP A 13 12.12 -6.65 12.84
N PRO A 14 12.00 -7.37 11.71
CA PRO A 14 13.04 -7.37 10.70
C PRO A 14 13.34 -5.93 10.25
N ASP A 15 14.61 -5.64 9.94
CA ASP A 15 15.04 -4.33 9.41
C ASP A 15 14.39 -4.00 8.05
N GLY A 16 13.82 -5.00 7.37
CA GLY A 16 13.04 -4.84 6.15
C GLY A 16 12.61 -6.17 5.53
N PRO A 17 11.89 -6.12 4.41
CA PRO A 17 11.47 -7.32 3.69
C PRO A 17 12.64 -7.99 2.96
N PRO A 18 12.47 -9.22 2.43
CA PRO A 18 13.48 -9.89 1.61
C PRO A 18 14.00 -8.99 0.47
N VAL A 19 15.32 -8.81 0.42
CA VAL A 19 15.98 -7.76 -0.40
C VAL A 19 15.68 -7.89 -1.89
N ASP A 20 15.67 -9.10 -2.44
CA ASP A 20 15.42 -9.35 -3.86
C ASP A 20 13.97 -9.02 -4.25
N GLU A 21 13.02 -9.37 -3.39
CA GLU A 21 11.60 -9.10 -3.56
C GLU A 21 11.31 -7.61 -3.44
N ALA A 22 11.91 -6.96 -2.45
CA ALA A 22 11.85 -5.53 -2.23
C ALA A 22 12.36 -4.76 -3.46
N ALA A 23 13.54 -5.14 -3.96
CA ALA A 23 14.15 -4.51 -5.13
C ALA A 23 13.28 -4.71 -6.39
N ARG A 24 12.65 -5.88 -6.54
CA ARG A 24 11.73 -6.15 -7.66
C ARG A 24 10.48 -5.29 -7.59
N LEU A 25 9.87 -5.14 -6.41
CA LEU A 25 8.72 -4.27 -6.21
C LEU A 25 9.07 -2.80 -6.48
N LEU A 26 10.18 -2.32 -5.93
CA LEU A 26 10.67 -0.95 -6.17
C LEU A 26 10.90 -0.67 -7.65
N ARG A 27 11.44 -1.64 -8.41
CA ARG A 27 11.58 -1.51 -9.87
C ARG A 27 10.22 -1.34 -10.54
N ARG A 28 9.20 -2.08 -10.13
CA ARG A 28 7.83 -1.97 -10.68
C ARG A 28 7.19 -0.63 -10.32
N GLN A 29 7.29 -0.20 -9.06
CA GLN A 29 6.81 1.12 -8.62
C GLN A 29 7.50 2.24 -9.43
N LYS A 30 8.81 2.17 -9.64
CA LYS A 30 9.57 3.15 -10.45
C LYS A 30 9.18 3.16 -11.93
N GLN A 31 8.91 1.99 -12.51
CA GLN A 31 8.41 1.88 -13.90
C GLN A 31 7.04 2.56 -14.03
N LEU A 32 6.13 2.28 -13.10
CA LEU A 32 4.81 2.90 -13.08
C LEU A 32 4.90 4.42 -12.85
N ALA A 33 5.69 4.86 -11.88
CA ALA A 33 5.88 6.28 -11.57
C ALA A 33 6.38 7.06 -12.79
N ARG A 34 7.35 6.50 -13.54
CA ARG A 34 7.85 7.11 -14.78
C ARG A 34 6.77 7.19 -15.87
N ALA A 35 5.92 6.18 -16.00
CA ALA A 35 4.81 6.22 -16.94
C ALA A 35 3.78 7.28 -16.54
N MET A 36 3.46 7.39 -15.25
CA MET A 36 2.56 8.40 -14.70
C MET A 36 3.07 9.83 -14.95
N GLN A 37 4.37 10.08 -14.80
CA GLN A 37 4.98 11.40 -15.02
C GLN A 37 4.82 11.95 -16.44
N ALA A 38 4.44 11.12 -17.43
CA ALA A 38 4.11 11.61 -18.77
C ALA A 38 2.76 12.35 -18.83
N VAL A 39 1.87 12.14 -17.84
CA VAL A 39 0.49 12.64 -17.86
C VAL A 39 0.09 13.35 -16.57
N VAL A 40 0.83 13.17 -15.48
CA VAL A 40 0.57 13.85 -14.20
C VAL A 40 1.84 14.49 -13.64
N THR A 41 1.67 15.65 -13.00
CA THR A 41 2.67 16.22 -12.10
C THR A 41 2.29 15.82 -10.67
N VAL A 42 3.25 15.30 -9.90
CA VAL A 42 3.03 14.88 -8.52
C VAL A 42 4.00 15.64 -7.63
N ASP A 43 3.49 16.38 -6.66
CA ASP A 43 4.28 16.95 -5.57
C ASP A 43 4.30 15.95 -4.41
N ILE A 44 5.51 15.58 -3.97
CA ILE A 44 5.72 14.51 -2.99
C ILE A 44 6.55 15.07 -1.84
N GLY A 45 5.95 15.11 -0.66
CA GLY A 45 6.62 15.50 0.57
C GLY A 45 7.78 14.56 0.96
N PRO A 46 8.60 14.96 1.93
CA PRO A 46 9.70 14.13 2.41
C PRO A 46 9.19 12.81 3.00
N ARG A 47 10.03 11.78 2.91
CA ARG A 47 9.75 10.50 3.56
C ARG A 47 9.60 10.71 5.08
N PRO A 48 8.57 10.16 5.73
CA PRO A 48 8.43 10.23 7.18
C PRO A 48 9.57 9.47 7.87
N LYS A 49 10.03 10.01 9.01
CA LYS A 49 11.02 9.33 9.88
C LYS A 49 10.32 8.28 10.72
N ILE A 50 10.89 7.08 10.78
CA ILE A 50 10.43 5.97 11.63
C ILE A 50 11.64 5.38 12.37
N ASP A 51 11.43 4.92 13.60
CA ASP A 51 12.53 4.48 14.48
C ASP A 51 13.14 3.14 14.04
N SER A 52 12.32 2.15 13.66
CA SER A 52 12.73 0.90 13.01
C SER A 52 11.51 0.05 12.59
N GLY A 53 11.72 -0.93 11.70
CA GLY A 53 10.70 -1.90 11.29
C GLY A 53 9.73 -1.41 10.20
N PRO A 54 8.70 -2.20 9.89
CA PRO A 54 7.70 -1.85 8.88
C PRO A 54 6.72 -0.78 9.39
N ALA A 55 6.13 -0.03 8.46
CA ALA A 55 5.10 0.96 8.75
C ALA A 55 3.76 0.60 8.09
N ILE A 56 2.66 1.06 8.71
CA ILE A 56 1.34 1.12 8.08
C ILE A 56 1.13 2.56 7.61
N HIS A 57 1.00 2.74 6.30
CA HIS A 57 0.68 4.01 5.68
C HIS A 57 -0.83 4.08 5.44
N ALA A 58 -1.52 4.85 6.27
CA ALA A 58 -2.93 5.17 6.06
C ALA A 58 -3.05 6.44 5.21
N ALA A 59 -3.87 6.37 4.17
CA ALA A 59 -4.22 7.51 3.35
C ALA A 59 -5.73 7.52 3.14
N ASN A 60 -6.27 8.70 2.88
CA ASN A 60 -7.67 8.84 2.49
C ASN A 60 -7.93 8.30 1.07
N HIS A 61 -9.15 7.88 0.78
CA HIS A 61 -9.52 7.37 -0.55
C HIS A 61 -10.49 8.28 -1.31
N ARG A 62 -10.00 8.97 -2.35
CA ARG A 62 -10.74 9.94 -3.17
C ARG A 62 -10.88 9.54 -4.63
N SER A 63 -10.06 8.62 -5.12
CA SER A 63 -10.07 8.21 -6.52
C SER A 63 -9.46 6.83 -6.71
N LEU A 64 -9.87 6.13 -7.77
CA LEU A 64 -9.17 4.92 -8.24
C LEU A 64 -7.70 5.22 -8.62
N ALA A 65 -7.39 6.48 -8.96
CA ALA A 65 -6.03 6.92 -9.27
C ALA A 65 -5.11 6.92 -8.04
N ASP A 66 -5.65 6.91 -6.80
CA ASP A 66 -4.87 6.98 -5.56
C ASP A 66 -3.84 5.84 -5.47
N LEU A 67 -4.15 4.67 -5.99
CA LEU A 67 -3.21 3.56 -6.04
C LEU A 67 -2.01 3.84 -6.97
N LEU A 68 -2.25 4.51 -8.10
CA LEU A 68 -1.18 4.85 -9.05
C LEU A 68 -0.33 6.02 -8.52
N LEU A 69 -0.97 6.99 -7.86
CA LEU A 69 -0.30 8.11 -7.22
C LEU A 69 0.55 7.63 -6.03
N SER A 70 0.01 6.75 -5.19
CA SER A 70 0.76 6.16 -4.07
C SER A 70 1.98 5.36 -4.54
N ALA A 71 1.89 4.64 -5.66
CA ALA A 71 3.06 3.99 -6.25
C ALA A 71 4.17 4.98 -6.65
N SER A 72 3.81 6.19 -7.09
CA SER A 72 4.75 7.28 -7.37
C SER A 72 5.39 7.82 -6.10
N THR A 73 4.59 8.07 -5.06
CA THR A 73 5.05 8.48 -3.72
C THR A 73 6.03 7.47 -3.13
N PHE A 74 5.67 6.19 -3.10
CA PHE A 74 6.49 5.13 -2.52
C PHE A 74 7.75 4.85 -3.34
N SER A 75 7.68 4.99 -4.66
CA SER A 75 8.88 4.96 -5.51
C SER A 75 9.85 6.10 -5.17
N SER A 76 9.34 7.31 -4.91
CA SER A 76 10.16 8.48 -4.56
C SER A 76 10.87 8.28 -3.22
N TRP A 77 10.17 7.70 -2.25
CA TRP A 77 10.72 7.38 -0.93
C TRP A 77 11.63 6.15 -0.91
N GLY A 78 11.72 5.41 -2.03
CA GLY A 78 12.43 4.13 -2.08
C GLY A 78 11.84 3.10 -1.13
N TRP A 79 10.53 3.15 -0.89
CA TRP A 79 9.84 2.32 0.10
C TRP A 79 9.01 1.22 -0.58
N PRO A 80 9.40 -0.06 -0.47
CA PRO A 80 8.61 -1.17 -0.99
C PRO A 80 7.37 -1.36 -0.10
N ILE A 81 6.20 -1.03 -0.63
CA ILE A 81 4.93 -1.06 0.11
C ILE A 81 3.92 -1.91 -0.62
N ARG A 82 3.14 -2.68 0.14
CA ARG A 82 2.08 -3.56 -0.37
C ARG A 82 0.71 -3.00 -0.01
N PRO A 83 0.01 -2.34 -0.95
CA PRO A 83 -1.31 -1.77 -0.71
C PRO A 83 -2.38 -2.85 -0.56
N LEU A 84 -3.37 -2.61 0.30
CA LEU A 84 -4.61 -3.37 0.35
C LEU A 84 -5.55 -2.89 -0.75
N VAL A 85 -6.08 -3.82 -1.54
CA VAL A 85 -6.98 -3.52 -2.66
C VAL A 85 -8.10 -4.55 -2.68
N ALA A 86 -9.34 -4.13 -2.95
CA ALA A 86 -10.48 -5.06 -3.01
C ALA A 86 -10.21 -6.21 -4.00
N ALA A 87 -10.51 -7.44 -3.58
CA ALA A 87 -10.19 -8.65 -4.33
C ALA A 87 -10.84 -8.69 -5.73
N SER A 88 -12.03 -8.09 -5.88
CA SER A 88 -12.74 -7.98 -7.16
C SER A 88 -11.91 -7.31 -8.27
N TYR A 89 -11.01 -6.38 -7.94
CA TYR A 89 -10.15 -5.74 -8.93
C TYR A 89 -9.07 -6.68 -9.50
N PHE A 90 -8.72 -7.76 -8.80
CA PHE A 90 -7.74 -8.73 -9.27
C PHE A 90 -8.26 -9.62 -10.42
N GLU A 91 -9.59 -9.70 -10.56
CA GLU A 91 -10.27 -10.44 -11.62
C GLU A 91 -10.42 -9.60 -12.91
N THR A 92 -10.18 -8.30 -12.85
CA THR A 92 -10.24 -7.41 -14.01
C THR A 92 -8.97 -7.58 -14.87
N PRO A 93 -9.08 -7.93 -16.17
CA PRO A 93 -7.92 -8.03 -17.06
C PRO A 93 -7.07 -6.76 -17.06
N LEU A 94 -5.75 -6.90 -17.19
CA LEU A 94 -4.74 -5.85 -17.08
C LEU A 94 -4.62 -5.20 -15.69
N VAL A 95 -5.73 -4.73 -15.10
CA VAL A 95 -5.76 -4.17 -13.74
C VAL A 95 -5.23 -5.20 -12.75
N GLY A 96 -5.80 -6.40 -12.72
CA GLY A 96 -5.35 -7.47 -11.84
C GLY A 96 -3.91 -7.90 -12.08
N GLN A 97 -3.40 -7.82 -13.31
CA GLN A 97 -1.99 -8.08 -13.62
C GLN A 97 -1.08 -6.99 -13.01
N LEU A 98 -1.48 -5.73 -13.12
CA LEU A 98 -0.78 -4.60 -12.49
C LEU A 98 -0.78 -4.74 -10.96
N LEU A 99 -1.93 -5.05 -10.35
CA LEU A 99 -2.05 -5.24 -8.90
C LEU A 99 -1.13 -6.37 -8.40
N LYS A 100 -1.08 -7.50 -9.12
CA LYS A 100 -0.17 -8.61 -8.85
C LYS A 100 1.31 -8.20 -9.00
N ALA A 101 1.63 -7.43 -10.04
CA ALA A 101 2.99 -6.93 -10.27
C ALA A 101 3.44 -5.93 -9.19
N LEU A 102 2.51 -5.14 -8.65
CA LEU A 102 2.71 -4.24 -7.51
C LEU A 102 2.58 -4.95 -6.15
N ARG A 103 2.39 -6.28 -6.13
CA ARG A 103 2.33 -7.09 -4.90
C ARG A 103 1.24 -6.62 -3.92
N CYS A 104 0.16 -6.04 -4.45
CA CYS A 104 -1.00 -5.63 -3.66
C CYS A 104 -1.60 -6.84 -2.95
N ILE A 105 -2.17 -6.61 -1.77
CA ILE A 105 -2.84 -7.64 -0.97
C ILE A 105 -4.34 -7.57 -1.29
N PRO A 106 -4.94 -8.63 -1.87
CA PRO A 106 -6.37 -8.66 -2.12
C PRO A 106 -7.15 -8.73 -0.81
N VAL A 107 -8.20 -7.91 -0.71
CA VAL A 107 -9.11 -7.83 0.45
C VAL A 107 -10.48 -8.38 0.06
N ASP A 108 -10.91 -9.43 0.77
CA ASP A 108 -12.19 -10.12 0.67
C ASP A 108 -12.71 -10.41 2.09
N GLY A 109 -12.91 -9.35 2.87
CA GLY A 109 -13.35 -9.46 4.26
C GLY A 109 -12.22 -9.43 5.30
N PRO A 110 -12.55 -9.67 6.59
CA PRO A 110 -11.66 -9.46 7.73
C PRO A 110 -10.37 -10.27 7.69
N GLU A 111 -10.37 -11.46 7.10
CA GLU A 111 -9.20 -12.33 6.96
C GLU A 111 -8.06 -11.69 6.17
N ALA A 112 -8.35 -10.67 5.36
CA ALA A 112 -7.31 -9.92 4.66
C ALA A 112 -6.42 -9.09 5.62
N LEU A 113 -6.94 -8.71 6.78
CA LEU A 113 -6.16 -8.03 7.82
C LEU A 113 -5.15 -8.99 8.47
N ASP A 114 -5.52 -10.26 8.64
CA ASP A 114 -4.58 -11.28 9.11
C ASP A 114 -3.39 -11.42 8.14
N ARG A 115 -3.67 -11.42 6.83
CA ARG A 115 -2.61 -11.44 5.80
C ARG A 115 -1.74 -10.20 5.84
N ALA A 116 -2.32 -9.01 6.01
CA ALA A 116 -1.55 -7.78 6.16
C ALA A 116 -0.65 -7.82 7.40
N ALA A 117 -1.16 -8.34 8.52
CA ALA A 117 -0.39 -8.52 9.75
C ALA A 117 0.74 -9.54 9.61
N GLU A 118 0.53 -10.64 8.89
CA GLU A 118 1.58 -11.60 8.55
C GLU A 118 2.68 -10.98 7.67
N GLU A 119 2.32 -10.08 6.75
CA GLU A 119 3.29 -9.38 5.90
C GLU A 119 4.09 -8.34 6.68
N LEU A 120 3.44 -7.61 7.60
CA LEU A 120 4.12 -6.75 8.58
C LEU A 120 5.13 -7.57 9.40
N ALA A 121 4.75 -8.74 9.90
CA ALA A 121 5.66 -9.63 10.65
C ALA A 121 6.90 -10.08 9.84
N LYS A 122 6.80 -10.06 8.51
CA LYS A 122 7.91 -10.36 7.58
C LYS A 122 8.73 -9.12 7.19
N GLY A 123 8.45 -7.95 7.78
CA GLY A 123 9.13 -6.70 7.50
C GLY A 123 8.56 -5.90 6.32
N TRP A 124 7.44 -6.32 5.71
CA TRP A 124 6.80 -5.54 4.65
C TRP A 124 6.00 -4.39 5.24
N SER A 125 6.18 -3.19 4.69
CA SER A 125 5.29 -2.06 4.99
C SER A 125 4.01 -2.15 4.16
N ILE A 126 2.90 -1.69 4.74
CA ILE A 126 1.55 -1.86 4.21
C ILE A 126 0.94 -0.49 3.95
N ALA A 127 0.16 -0.34 2.87
CA ALA A 127 -0.67 0.84 2.65
C ALA A 127 -2.14 0.48 2.74
N ILE A 128 -2.91 1.31 3.43
CA ILE A 128 -4.36 1.14 3.62
C ILE A 128 -5.10 2.44 3.31
N MET A 129 -6.32 2.26 2.85
CA MET A 129 -7.33 3.30 2.73
C MET A 129 -8.49 2.87 3.64
N PRO A 130 -8.53 3.37 4.90
CA PRO A 130 -9.43 2.86 5.93
C PRO A 130 -10.91 2.88 5.54
N GLU A 131 -11.30 3.78 4.65
CA GLU A 131 -12.67 3.93 4.17
C GLU A 131 -13.15 2.72 3.38
N GLY A 132 -12.24 1.93 2.79
CA GLY A 132 -12.55 0.73 2.02
C GLY A 132 -13.32 0.98 0.71
N ARG A 133 -13.65 2.24 0.41
CA ARG A 133 -14.33 2.73 -0.79
C ARG A 133 -13.79 4.09 -1.18
N VAL A 134 -13.94 4.46 -2.44
CA VAL A 134 -13.76 5.85 -2.86
C VAL A 134 -14.85 6.71 -2.21
N VAL A 135 -14.45 7.74 -1.47
CA VAL A 135 -15.37 8.70 -0.87
C VAL A 135 -15.71 9.77 -1.91
N PRO A 136 -17.00 9.94 -2.26
CA PRO A 136 -17.43 10.95 -3.23
C PRO A 136 -17.29 12.36 -2.66
N GLU A 137 -17.21 13.36 -3.54
CA GLU A 137 -16.84 14.74 -3.20
C GLU A 137 -17.85 15.40 -2.24
N GLU A 138 -19.12 15.03 -2.32
CA GLU A 138 -20.19 15.55 -1.47
C GLU A 138 -20.05 15.12 0.00
N GLU A 139 -19.26 14.08 0.27
CA GLU A 139 -18.98 13.56 1.62
C GLU A 139 -17.64 14.06 2.18
N TRP A 140 -16.92 14.94 1.48
CA TRP A 140 -15.65 15.48 1.96
C TRP A 140 -15.88 16.53 3.05
N ALA A 141 -15.10 16.47 4.13
CA ALA A 141 -15.05 17.52 5.13
C ALA A 141 -14.20 18.71 4.64
N GLU A 142 -14.42 19.91 5.18
CA GLU A 142 -13.56 21.07 4.87
C GLU A 142 -12.08 20.83 5.20
N THR A 143 -11.80 19.97 6.18
CA THR A 143 -10.43 19.60 6.59
C THR A 143 -9.86 18.41 5.82
N GLY A 144 -10.61 17.77 4.91
CA GLY A 144 -10.17 16.59 4.18
C GLY A 144 -11.27 15.56 3.93
N VAL A 145 -10.93 14.29 4.01
CA VAL A 145 -11.84 13.16 3.74
C VAL A 145 -11.97 12.38 5.03
N GLY A 146 -13.19 12.29 5.56
CA GLY A 146 -13.49 11.59 6.82
C GLY A 146 -12.96 12.30 8.06
#